data_AF-E6LRK8-F1
#
_entry.id   AF-E6LRK8-F1
#
_cell.length_a   1.000
_cell.length_b   1.000
_cell.length_c   1.000
_cell.angle_alpha   90.00
_cell.angle_beta   90.00
_cell.angle_gamma   90.00
#
_symmetry.space_group_name_H-M   'P 1'
#
loop_
_entity.id
_entity.type
_entity.pdbx_description
1 polymer ?
#
loop_
_entity_poly.entity_id
_entity_poly.type
_entity_poly.pdbx_seq_one_letter_code
_entity_poly.pdbx_strand_id
1 'polypeptide(L)'
;MVGYKALSYKALTDNEYIVEKDDLKDVSKDILQELDIVSEEEYLLDITRPYHNLLQKNEKFRNIKHSQSFIWDYNTAFMEEKDKTYAYLQDELGSPIRLLELGETGETKQMVYGYDEFGVDTYKTQGKIQPFGYTGYRHDKVADT
;
A
#
# COMPACT_ATOMS: atom_id res chain seq x y z
N MET A 1 6.40 17.77 7.20
CA MET A 1 6.04 16.35 7.03
C MET A 1 4.55 16.31 6.78
N VAL A 2 4.12 15.85 5.60
CA VAL A 2 2.70 15.81 5.21
C VAL A 2 2.27 14.35 5.26
N GLY A 3 1.24 14.07 6.06
CA GLY A 3 0.62 12.75 6.13
C GLY A 3 -0.70 12.75 5.39
N TYR A 4 -0.94 11.72 4.60
CA TYR A 4 -2.23 11.51 3.91
C TYR A 4 -3.01 10.42 4.63
N LYS A 5 -4.34 10.57 4.69
CA LYS A 5 -5.23 9.69 5.43
C LYS A 5 -6.47 9.37 4.59
N ALA A 6 -6.63 8.11 4.23
CA ALA A 6 -7.81 7.58 3.57
C ALA A 6 -8.65 6.77 4.56
N LEU A 7 -9.98 6.91 4.49
CA LEU A 7 -10.92 6.21 5.35
C LEU A 7 -11.91 5.43 4.48
N SER A 8 -12.15 4.16 4.80
CA SER A 8 -13.18 3.35 4.15
C SER A 8 -14.27 3.00 5.15
N TYR A 9 -15.51 3.17 4.70
CA TYR A 9 -16.72 2.99 5.47
C TYR A 9 -17.54 1.88 4.85
N LYS A 10 -18.20 1.07 5.69
CA LYS A 10 -19.22 0.14 5.21
C LYS A 10 -20.58 0.62 5.67
N ALA A 11 -21.49 0.83 4.72
CA ALA A 11 -22.87 1.12 5.04
C ALA A 11 -23.55 -0.12 5.64
N LEU A 12 -24.71 0.04 6.30
CA LEU A 12 -25.56 -1.09 6.74
C LEU A 12 -26.15 -1.89 5.56
N THR A 13 -25.82 -1.52 4.32
CA THR A 13 -26.04 -2.28 3.09
C THR A 13 -24.67 -2.74 2.59
N ASP A 14 -24.55 -3.92 1.98
CA ASP A 14 -23.28 -4.63 1.71
C ASP A 14 -22.22 -3.92 0.82
N ASN A 15 -22.39 -2.64 0.53
CA ASN A 15 -21.47 -1.82 -0.25
C ASN A 15 -20.42 -1.12 0.64
N GLU A 16 -19.15 -1.27 0.28
CA GLU A 16 -18.02 -0.53 0.85
C GLU A 16 -17.79 0.77 0.06
N TYR A 17 -17.58 1.89 0.77
CA TYR A 17 -17.31 3.20 0.20
C TYR A 17 -16.00 3.75 0.76
N ILE A 18 -15.04 4.09 -0.11
CA ILE A 18 -13.81 4.80 0.27
C ILE A 18 -14.07 6.30 0.09
N VAL A 19 -13.83 7.08 1.13
CA VAL A 19 -14.04 8.53 1.12
C VAL A 19 -12.80 9.21 1.67
N GLU A 20 -12.24 10.17 0.92
CA GLU A 20 -11.14 10.99 1.45
C GLU A 20 -11.66 11.88 2.59
N LYS A 21 -10.81 12.10 3.59
CA LYS A 21 -11.19 12.87 4.79
C LYS A 21 -11.67 14.29 4.45
N ASP A 22 -11.17 14.88 3.37
CA ASP A 22 -11.56 16.23 2.96
C ASP A 22 -12.95 16.29 2.32
N ASP A 23 -13.42 15.21 1.68
CA ASP A 23 -14.77 15.10 1.10
C ASP A 23 -15.85 14.82 2.16
N LEU A 24 -15.44 14.38 3.36
CA LEU A 24 -16.33 14.14 4.49
C LEU A 24 -16.79 15.41 5.21
N LYS A 25 -16.24 16.59 4.84
CA LYS A 25 -16.59 17.87 5.50
C LYS A 25 -18.05 18.29 5.28
N ASP A 26 -18.65 17.87 4.16
CA ASP A 26 -20.04 18.17 3.80
C ASP A 26 -21.05 17.07 4.20
N VAL A 27 -20.59 15.94 4.75
CA VAL A 27 -21.46 14.85 5.22
C VAL A 27 -21.83 15.09 6.68
N SER A 28 -23.12 15.07 7.00
CA SER A 28 -23.60 15.29 8.38
C SER A 28 -22.94 14.33 9.37
N LYS A 29 -22.49 14.88 10.51
CA LYS A 29 -21.82 14.16 11.61
C LYS A 29 -22.64 12.99 12.15
N ASP A 30 -23.95 13.03 11.98
CA ASP A 30 -24.90 11.99 12.40
C ASP A 30 -24.87 10.77 11.47
N ILE A 31 -24.67 10.97 10.16
CA ILE A 31 -24.54 9.88 9.17
C ILE A 31 -23.19 9.16 9.36
N LEU A 32 -22.14 9.90 9.74
CA LEU A 32 -20.83 9.34 10.06
C LEU A 32 -20.82 8.49 11.34
N GLN A 33 -21.78 8.67 12.24
CA GLN A 33 -21.94 7.82 13.44
C GLN A 33 -22.63 6.48 13.14
N GLU A 34 -23.42 6.40 12.05
CA GLU A 34 -24.06 5.16 11.59
C GLU A 34 -23.12 4.29 10.73
N LEU A 35 -22.00 4.85 10.27
CA LEU A 35 -20.99 4.13 9.48
C LEU A 35 -19.88 3.59 10.39
N ASP A 36 -19.72 2.27 10.43
CA ASP A 36 -18.55 1.67 11.07
C ASP A 36 -17.32 1.89 10.18
N ILE A 37 -16.25 2.46 10.74
CA ILE A 37 -14.98 2.60 10.01
C ILE A 37 -14.40 1.19 9.87
N VAL A 38 -14.48 0.66 8.67
CA VAL A 38 -14.05 -0.72 8.39
C VAL A 38 -12.55 -0.76 8.13
N SER A 39 -12.01 0.23 7.41
CA SER A 39 -10.58 0.37 7.20
C SER A 39 -10.10 1.82 7.21
N GLU A 40 -8.85 2.00 7.61
CA GLU A 40 -8.17 3.29 7.70
C GLU A 40 -6.75 3.09 7.18
N GLU A 41 -6.30 3.94 6.26
CA GLU A 41 -4.95 3.91 5.71
C GLU A 41 -4.28 5.27 5.89
N GLU A 42 -3.09 5.27 6.47
CA GLU A 42 -2.27 6.45 6.70
C GLU A 42 -0.92 6.30 6.01
N TYR A 43 -0.47 7.37 5.36
CA TYR A 43 0.73 7.39 4.53
C TYR A 43 1.68 8.49 5.00
N LEU A 44 2.96 8.14 5.13
CA LEU A 44 4.05 9.07 5.35
C LEU A 44 4.86 9.21 4.06
N LEU A 45 4.94 10.42 3.50
CA LEU A 45 5.65 10.70 2.26
C LEU A 45 6.87 11.60 2.47
N ASP A 46 7.90 11.39 1.64
CA ASP A 46 9.06 12.28 1.54
C ASP A 46 8.76 13.45 0.60
N ILE A 47 8.39 14.59 1.19
CA ILE A 47 8.09 15.83 0.44
C ILE A 47 9.34 16.51 -0.16
N THR A 48 10.55 16.02 0.12
CA THR A 48 11.79 16.61 -0.43
C THR A 48 12.11 16.10 -1.83
N ARG A 49 11.40 15.05 -2.30
CA ARG A 49 11.57 14.41 -3.60
C ARG A 49 10.37 14.72 -4.52
N PRO A 50 10.56 14.91 -5.84
CA PRO A 50 9.47 15.27 -6.76
C PRO A 50 8.31 14.26 -6.81
N TYR A 51 8.62 12.97 -6.66
CA TYR A 51 7.64 11.87 -6.74
C TYR A 51 7.10 11.43 -5.37
N HIS A 52 7.46 12.16 -4.31
CA HIS A 52 6.99 11.95 -2.93
C HIS A 52 7.06 10.49 -2.46
N ASN A 53 8.28 9.95 -2.36
CA ASN A 53 8.52 8.56 -1.96
C ASN A 53 7.72 8.15 -0.72
N LEU A 54 7.04 7.01 -0.79
CA LEU A 54 6.30 6.44 0.33
C LEU A 54 7.29 5.91 1.38
N LEU A 55 7.35 6.55 2.55
CA LEU A 55 8.24 6.16 3.64
C LEU A 55 7.60 5.15 4.59
N GLN A 56 6.29 5.30 4.84
CA GLN A 56 5.55 4.39 5.71
C GLN A 56 4.08 4.31 5.28
N LYS A 57 3.53 3.10 5.34
CA LYS A 57 2.11 2.81 5.16
C LYS A 57 1.58 2.15 6.42
N ASN A 58 0.57 2.72 7.03
CA ASN A 58 -0.15 2.16 8.15
C ASN A 58 -1.57 1.83 7.71
N GLU A 59 -1.98 0.57 7.84
CA GLU A 59 -3.34 0.13 7.60
C GLU A 59 -3.94 -0.32 8.93
N LYS A 60 -5.19 0.07 9.17
CA LYS A 60 -5.99 -0.42 10.28
C LYS A 60 -7.30 -0.93 9.74
N PHE A 61 -7.53 -2.23 9.86
CA PHE A 61 -8.80 -2.86 9.52
C PHE A 61 -9.48 -3.30 10.82
N ARG A 62 -10.59 -2.65 11.18
CA ARG A 62 -11.25 -2.79 12.49
C ARG A 62 -10.26 -2.62 13.66
N ASN A 63 -9.80 -3.73 14.26
CA ASN A 63 -8.85 -3.76 15.38
C ASN A 63 -7.46 -4.28 15.01
N ILE A 64 -7.25 -4.71 13.76
CA ILE A 64 -5.96 -5.21 13.28
C ILE A 64 -5.19 -4.03 12.69
N LYS A 65 -3.99 -3.79 13.21
CA LYS A 65 -3.06 -2.78 12.68
C LYS A 65 -1.92 -3.45 11.95
N HIS A 66 -1.55 -2.87 10.83
CA HIS A 66 -0.47 -3.32 9.97
C HIS A 66 0.37 -2.10 9.58
N SER A 67 1.69 -2.22 9.68
CA SER A 67 2.62 -1.13 9.37
C SER A 67 3.73 -1.66 8.49
N GLN A 68 4.01 -0.93 7.42
CA GLN A 68 5.09 -1.19 6.49
C GLN A 68 5.94 0.06 6.36
N SER A 69 7.26 -0.10 6.47
CA SER A 69 8.24 0.98 6.28
C SER A 69 9.06 0.70 5.03
N PHE A 70 9.47 1.74 4.30
CA PHE A 70 10.15 1.60 3.03
C PHE A 70 11.42 2.44 2.96
N ILE A 71 12.47 1.86 2.39
CA ILE A 71 13.78 2.50 2.19
C ILE A 71 14.04 2.60 0.69
N TRP A 72 14.56 3.74 0.26
CA TRP A 72 14.71 4.09 -1.15
C TRP A 72 16.18 4.36 -1.52
N ASP A 73 16.64 3.77 -2.61
CA ASP A 73 17.93 4.04 -3.27
C ASP A 73 17.67 4.25 -4.77
N TYR A 74 17.20 5.45 -5.10
CA TYR A 74 16.51 5.80 -6.36
C TYR A 74 15.10 5.17 -6.49
N ASN A 75 15.01 3.85 -6.50
CA ASN A 75 13.76 3.09 -6.41
C ASN A 75 13.61 2.44 -5.01
N THR A 76 12.47 1.80 -4.73
CA THR A 76 12.26 1.08 -3.47
C THR A 76 13.29 -0.04 -3.33
N ALA A 77 14.17 0.06 -2.34
CA ALA A 77 15.24 -0.90 -2.10
C ALA A 77 14.82 -1.95 -1.06
N PHE A 78 14.22 -1.50 0.05
CA PHE A 78 13.80 -2.38 1.14
C PHE A 78 12.40 -2.05 1.65
N MET A 79 11.75 -3.07 2.21
CA MET A 79 10.54 -2.93 3.01
C MET A 79 10.71 -3.65 4.33
N GLU A 80 10.27 -3.02 5.41
CA GLU A 80 10.18 -3.65 6.71
C GLU A 80 8.71 -3.80 7.08
N GLU A 81 8.35 -4.99 7.54
CA GLU A 81 7.01 -5.30 8.01
C GLU A 81 7.11 -6.23 9.21
N LYS A 82 6.61 -5.76 10.36
CA LYS A 82 6.76 -6.46 11.66
C LYS A 82 8.25 -6.73 11.93
N ASP A 83 8.63 -7.98 12.16
CA ASP A 83 10.02 -8.41 12.43
C ASP A 83 10.72 -8.94 11.17
N LYS A 84 10.23 -8.57 9.98
CA LYS A 84 10.75 -9.06 8.71
C LYS A 84 11.24 -7.91 7.85
N THR A 85 12.40 -8.13 7.24
CA THR A 85 12.96 -7.22 6.25
C THR A 85 12.90 -7.88 4.89
N TYR A 86 12.54 -7.12 3.89
CA TYR A 86 12.42 -7.56 2.51
C TYR A 86 13.29 -6.71 1.60
N ALA A 87 13.97 -7.34 0.65
CA ALA A 87 14.69 -6.66 -0.42
C ALA A 87 13.90 -6.74 -1.73
N TYR A 88 13.83 -5.62 -2.46
CA TYR A 88 13.21 -5.56 -3.78
C TYR A 88 14.23 -5.89 -4.87
N LEU A 89 13.78 -6.68 -5.85
CA LEU A 89 14.40 -6.76 -7.17
C LEU A 89 13.40 -6.17 -8.15
N GLN A 90 13.87 -5.25 -8.99
CA GLN A 90 13.03 -4.47 -9.90
C GLN A 90 13.55 -4.58 -11.34
N ASP A 91 12.69 -4.30 -12.30
CA ASP A 91 13.08 -4.07 -13.70
C ASP A 91 13.59 -2.63 -13.91
N GLU A 92 14.00 -2.32 -15.16
CA GLU A 92 14.51 -1.00 -15.55
C GLU A 92 13.50 0.14 -15.36
N LEU A 93 12.20 -0.16 -15.32
CA LEU A 93 11.13 0.81 -15.08
C LEU A 93 10.79 0.96 -13.60
N GLY A 94 11.45 0.22 -12.71
CA GLY A 94 11.17 0.21 -11.28
C GLY A 94 10.02 -0.72 -10.87
N SER A 95 9.50 -1.53 -11.78
CA SER A 95 8.46 -2.51 -11.45
C SER A 95 9.06 -3.64 -10.59
N PRO A 96 8.46 -3.99 -9.44
CA PRO A 96 8.90 -5.13 -8.66
C PRO A 96 8.82 -6.44 -9.48
N ILE A 97 9.90 -7.20 -9.55
CA ILE A 97 9.93 -8.54 -10.16
C ILE A 97 10.08 -9.63 -9.11
N ARG A 98 10.76 -9.34 -7.99
CA ARG A 98 10.84 -10.24 -6.82
C ARG A 98 10.90 -9.45 -5.52
N LEU A 99 10.40 -10.08 -4.45
CA LEU A 99 10.55 -9.63 -3.08
C LEU A 99 11.18 -10.74 -2.26
N LEU A 100 12.34 -10.49 -1.66
CA LEU A 100 13.12 -11.48 -0.93
C LEU A 100 13.02 -11.21 0.57
N GLU A 101 12.52 -12.16 1.36
CA GLU A 101 12.54 -12.09 2.83
C GLU A 101 13.98 -12.34 3.32
N LEU A 102 14.58 -11.36 3.99
CA LEU A 102 15.92 -11.41 4.56
C LEU A 102 15.85 -12.00 5.98
N GLY A 103 16.60 -13.08 6.25
CA GLY A 103 16.64 -13.75 7.55
C GLY A 103 17.71 -14.84 7.63
N GLU A 104 18.10 -15.24 8.85
CA GLU A 104 19.30 -16.06 9.11
C GLU A 104 19.09 -17.59 9.03
N THR A 105 17.86 -18.10 9.02
CA THR A 105 17.61 -19.55 9.12
C THR A 105 16.72 -20.09 7.99
N GLY A 106 17.34 -20.90 7.11
CA GLY A 106 16.69 -21.92 6.26
C GLY A 106 15.54 -21.48 5.35
N GLU A 107 15.75 -21.61 4.03
CA GLU A 107 14.82 -21.23 2.94
C GLU A 107 14.44 -19.75 2.89
N THR A 108 15.14 -19.01 2.02
CA THR A 108 14.77 -17.64 1.64
C THR A 108 13.37 -17.64 1.00
N LYS A 109 12.38 -17.12 1.70
CA LYS A 109 11.05 -16.88 1.11
C LYS A 109 11.17 -15.80 0.07
N GLN A 110 10.73 -16.12 -1.13
CA GLN A 110 10.69 -15.18 -2.25
C GLN A 110 9.27 -15.11 -2.80
N MET A 111 8.91 -13.91 -3.22
CA MET A 111 7.68 -13.67 -3.97
C MET A 111 8.06 -13.27 -5.39
N VAL A 112 7.26 -13.72 -6.36
CA VAL A 112 7.47 -13.41 -7.78
C VAL A 112 6.33 -12.52 -8.26
N TYR A 113 6.70 -11.52 -9.03
CA TYR A 113 5.83 -10.56 -9.67
C TYR A 113 6.17 -10.52 -11.16
N GLY A 114 5.19 -10.15 -11.98
CA GLY A 114 5.36 -10.17 -13.42
C GLY A 114 4.23 -9.42 -14.09
N TYR A 115 4.60 -8.54 -15.00
CA TYR A 115 3.68 -7.66 -15.72
C TYR A 115 3.83 -7.90 -17.22
N ASP A 116 2.74 -7.77 -17.96
CA ASP A 116 2.84 -7.64 -19.41
C ASP A 116 3.29 -6.22 -19.82
N GLU A 117 3.39 -5.96 -21.12
CA GLU A 117 3.83 -4.66 -21.66
C GLU A 117 2.86 -3.50 -21.37
N PHE A 118 1.67 -3.79 -20.85
CA PHE A 118 0.65 -2.81 -20.47
C PHE A 118 0.45 -2.73 -18.95
N GLY A 119 1.27 -3.43 -18.17
CA GLY A 119 1.21 -3.41 -16.71
C GLY A 119 0.22 -4.39 -16.09
N VAL A 120 -0.36 -5.31 -16.88
CA VAL A 120 -1.30 -6.32 -16.35
C VAL A 120 -0.54 -7.34 -15.52
N ASP A 121 -0.96 -7.53 -14.26
CA ASP A 121 -0.36 -8.51 -13.35
C ASP A 121 -0.67 -9.95 -13.80
N THR A 122 0.38 -10.64 -14.25
CA THR A 122 0.32 -12.01 -14.76
C THR A 122 0.20 -13.05 -13.64
N TYR A 123 0.68 -12.75 -12.43
CA TYR A 123 0.69 -13.69 -11.29
C TYR A 123 -0.38 -13.37 -10.24
N LYS A 124 -1.08 -12.24 -10.38
CA LYS A 124 -2.07 -11.74 -9.42
C LYS A 124 -1.46 -11.60 -8.03
N THR A 125 -0.23 -11.12 -7.93
CA THR A 125 0.52 -10.91 -6.68
C THR A 125 0.64 -9.45 -6.27
N GLN A 126 0.34 -8.51 -7.17
CA GLN A 126 0.36 -7.06 -6.94
C GLN A 126 -0.60 -6.66 -5.81
N GLY A 127 -0.14 -5.75 -4.94
CA GLY A 127 -0.94 -5.21 -3.84
C GLY A 127 -1.28 -6.19 -2.69
N LYS A 128 -0.77 -7.43 -2.72
CA LYS A 128 -1.01 -8.44 -1.66
C LYS A 128 -0.11 -8.27 -0.44
N ILE A 129 1.20 -8.20 -0.65
CA ILE A 129 2.19 -8.00 0.42
C ILE A 129 2.82 -6.63 0.25
N GLN A 130 3.45 -6.38 -0.89
CA GLN A 130 4.03 -5.06 -1.18
C GLN A 130 3.05 -4.20 -1.99
N PRO A 131 3.08 -2.86 -1.83
CA PRO A 131 2.07 -1.96 -2.39
C PRO A 131 2.39 -1.43 -3.79
N PHE A 132 3.58 -1.64 -4.34
CA PHE A 132 4.03 -1.10 -5.63
C PHE A 132 3.64 -2.02 -6.80
N GLY A 133 3.50 -1.44 -7.98
CA GLY A 133 3.02 -2.10 -9.20
C GLY A 133 3.94 -1.85 -10.39
N TYR A 134 3.37 -1.99 -11.58
CA TYR A 134 4.04 -1.66 -12.84
C TYR A 134 4.60 -0.23 -12.81
N THR A 135 5.84 -0.05 -13.26
CA THR A 135 6.62 1.21 -13.20
C THR A 135 6.87 1.78 -11.79
N GLY A 136 6.65 0.98 -10.74
CA GLY A 136 6.97 1.34 -9.36
C GLY A 136 5.95 2.27 -8.66
N TYR A 137 4.84 2.63 -9.31
CA TYR A 137 3.75 3.35 -8.64
C TYR A 137 2.97 2.43 -7.70
N ARG A 138 2.29 3.03 -6.72
CA ARG A 138 1.40 2.28 -5.83
C ARG A 138 0.20 1.75 -6.63
N HIS A 139 -0.08 0.46 -6.49
CA HIS A 139 -1.30 -0.14 -7.04
C HIS A 139 -2.51 0.30 -6.22
N ASP A 140 -3.53 0.81 -6.90
CA ASP A 140 -4.84 1.10 -6.34
C ASP A 140 -5.80 -0.07 -6.62
N LYS A 141 -6.24 -0.71 -5.52
CA LYS A 141 -7.19 -1.83 -5.56
C LYS A 141 -8.57 -1.44 -6.06
N VAL A 142 -8.96 -0.16 -5.96
CA VAL A 142 -10.31 0.29 -6.36
C VAL A 142 -10.37 0.55 -7.86
N ALA A 143 -9.35 1.21 -8.39
CA ALA A 143 -9.25 1.48 -9.81
C ALA A 143 -8.72 0.28 -10.62
N ASP A 144 -8.18 -0.74 -9.94
CA ASP A 144 -7.49 -1.89 -10.54
C ASP A 144 -6.32 -1.46 -11.44
N THR A 145 -5.59 -0.42 -10.98
CA THR A 145 -4.44 0.19 -11.66
C THR A 145 -3.26 0.28 -10.71
#